data_AF-A0AB39N6Q7-F1
#
_entry.id   AF-A0AB39N6Q7-F1
#
_cell.length_a   1.000
_cell.length_b   1.000
_cell.length_c   1.000
_cell.angle_alpha   90.00
_cell.angle_beta   90.00
_cell.angle_gamma   90.00
#
_symmetry.space_group_name_H-M   'P 1'
#
loop_
_entity.id
_entity.type
_entity.pdbx_description
1 polymer ?
#
loop_
_entity_poly.entity_id
_entity_poly.type
_entity_poly.pdbx_seq_one_letter_code
_entity_poly.pdbx_strand_id
1 'polypeptide(L)'
;MTVTAYTLAVVLNLFCLFLGYRFLFQPASAATGYGVPARPEGDAGAYLSIKGLRDGTFGLLGLALLFFVGARAEAWFMLAVAIVPLCDTLIVLRHGGTKAVAFGIHFATAVVVLITAALLFLV
;
A
#
# COMPACT_ATOMS: atom_id res chain seq x y z
N MET A 1 15.80 -7.80 -16.32
CA MET A 1 15.38 -7.92 -14.91
C MET A 1 15.46 -6.58 -14.18
N THR A 2 16.56 -5.84 -14.30
CA THR A 2 16.74 -4.52 -13.65
C THR A 2 15.62 -3.52 -13.98
N VAL A 3 15.32 -3.26 -15.26
CA VAL A 3 14.24 -2.32 -15.64
C VAL A 3 12.91 -2.71 -15.00
N THR A 4 12.54 -3.99 -15.04
CA THR A 4 11.31 -4.50 -14.43
C THR A 4 11.26 -4.24 -12.92
N ALA A 5 12.36 -4.50 -12.19
CA ALA A 5 12.43 -4.30 -10.74
C ALA A 5 12.21 -2.83 -10.37
N TYR A 6 12.95 -1.91 -11.00
CA TYR A 6 12.81 -0.47 -10.76
C TYR A 6 11.44 0.06 -11.18
N THR A 7 10.91 -0.37 -12.34
CA THR A 7 9.58 0.07 -12.80
C THR A 7 8.49 -0.36 -11.82
N LEU A 8 8.48 -1.63 -11.40
CA LEU A 8 7.52 -2.10 -10.40
C LEU A 8 7.64 -1.31 -9.09
N ALA A 9 8.87 -1.04 -8.66
CA ALA A 9 9.12 -0.28 -7.44
C ALA A 9 8.58 1.14 -7.49
N VAL A 10 8.87 1.86 -8.56
CA VAL A 10 8.33 3.20 -8.77
C VAL A 10 6.80 3.16 -8.82
N VAL A 11 6.21 2.23 -9.58
CA VAL A 11 4.75 2.11 -9.71
C VAL A 11 4.09 1.84 -8.35
N LEU A 12 4.64 0.92 -7.54
CA LEU A 12 4.08 0.60 -6.23
C LEU A 12 4.18 1.79 -5.26
N ASN A 13 5.30 2.50 -5.25
CA ASN A 13 5.44 3.69 -4.40
C ASN A 13 4.49 4.82 -4.84
N LEU A 14 4.34 5.05 -6.15
CA LEU A 14 3.35 5.99 -6.68
C LEU A 14 1.92 5.55 -6.35
N PHE A 15 1.65 4.24 -6.34
CA PHE A 15 0.36 3.69 -5.92
C PHE A 15 0.08 4.00 -4.44
N CYS A 16 1.07 3.89 -3.56
CA CYS A 16 0.95 4.32 -2.16
C CYS A 16 0.63 5.83 -2.03
N LEU A 17 1.27 6.69 -2.84
CA LEU A 17 0.92 8.12 -2.89
C LEU A 17 -0.52 8.34 -3.36
N PHE A 18 -0.95 7.61 -4.39
CA PHE A 18 -2.31 7.67 -4.89
C PHE A 18 -3.34 7.23 -3.84
N LEU A 19 -3.06 6.15 -3.09
CA LEU A 19 -3.91 5.73 -1.97
C LEU A 19 -3.96 6.82 -0.89
N GLY A 20 -2.82 7.38 -0.52
CA GLY A 20 -2.74 8.48 0.44
C GLY A 20 -3.59 9.68 0.03
N TYR A 21 -3.46 10.12 -1.23
CA TYR A 21 -4.30 11.16 -1.83
C TYR A 21 -5.79 10.82 -1.73
N ARG A 22 -6.19 9.59 -2.11
CA ARG A 22 -7.60 9.19 -2.05
C ARG A 22 -8.17 9.22 -0.64
N PHE A 23 -7.42 8.80 0.37
CA PHE A 23 -7.89 8.83 1.76
C PHE A 23 -7.97 10.25 2.34
N LEU A 24 -7.20 11.21 1.80
CA LEU A 24 -7.28 12.62 2.21
C LEU A 24 -8.40 13.39 1.50
N PHE A 25 -8.61 13.16 0.20
CA PHE A 25 -9.51 13.99 -0.61
C PHE A 25 -10.79 13.28 -1.05
N GLN A 26 -10.84 11.94 -0.97
CA GLN A 26 -12.00 11.13 -1.31
C GLN A 26 -12.25 10.00 -0.27
N PRO A 27 -12.27 10.32 1.04
CA PRO A 27 -12.18 9.33 2.13
C PRO A 27 -13.29 8.27 2.09
N ALA A 28 -14.53 8.65 1.80
CA ALA A 28 -15.65 7.72 1.76
C ALA A 28 -15.51 6.69 0.62
N SER A 29 -15.16 7.13 -0.58
CA SER A 29 -14.95 6.22 -1.72
C SER A 29 -13.70 5.35 -1.52
N ALA A 30 -12.67 5.89 -0.89
CA ALA A 30 -11.45 5.18 -0.55
C ALA A 30 -11.72 4.06 0.47
N ALA A 31 -12.46 4.35 1.55
CA ALA A 31 -12.84 3.37 2.56
C ALA A 31 -13.73 2.25 1.99
N THR A 32 -14.70 2.60 1.14
CA THR A 32 -15.52 1.61 0.42
C THR A 32 -14.65 0.73 -0.48
N GLY A 33 -13.72 1.30 -1.24
CA GLY A 33 -12.80 0.56 -2.10
C GLY A 33 -11.80 -0.31 -1.32
N TYR A 34 -11.41 0.11 -0.12
CA TYR A 34 -10.60 -0.70 0.80
C TYR A 34 -11.36 -1.95 1.28
N GLY A 35 -12.70 -1.94 1.25
CA GLY A 35 -13.54 -3.06 1.65
C GLY A 35 -14.05 -2.98 3.08
N VAL A 36 -13.78 -1.87 3.77
CA VAL A 36 -14.34 -1.55 5.11
C VAL A 36 -14.87 -0.12 5.04
N PRO A 37 -16.14 0.07 4.60
CA PRO A 37 -16.74 1.39 4.51
C PRO A 37 -16.71 2.10 5.87
N ALA A 38 -16.30 3.36 5.87
CA ALA A 38 -16.34 4.18 7.07
C ALA A 38 -17.78 4.58 7.38
N ARG A 39 -18.19 4.40 8.63
CA ARG A 39 -19.46 4.95 9.10
C ARG A 39 -19.25 6.45 9.31
N PRO A 40 -20.12 7.33 8.76
CA PRO A 40 -19.93 8.77 8.83
C PRO A 40 -20.14 9.35 10.24
N GLU A 41 -20.60 8.53 11.19
CA GLU A 41 -20.78 8.91 12.59
C GLU A 41 -19.45 8.85 13.36
N GLY A 42 -19.19 9.86 14.20
CA GLY A 42 -17.98 9.94 15.04
C GLY A 42 -16.71 10.36 14.29
N ASP A 43 -15.56 9.85 14.74
CA ASP A 43 -14.23 10.36 14.35
C ASP A 43 -13.63 9.72 13.08
N ALA A 44 -14.45 9.08 12.25
CA ALA A 44 -13.98 8.34 11.08
C ALA A 44 -13.10 9.18 10.14
N GLY A 45 -13.42 10.46 9.94
CA GLY A 45 -12.62 11.35 9.09
C GLY A 45 -11.18 11.55 9.57
N ALA A 46 -10.96 11.62 10.89
CA ALA A 46 -9.62 11.77 11.46
C ALA A 46 -8.78 10.51 11.23
N TYR A 47 -9.35 9.32 11.50
CA TYR A 47 -8.66 8.05 11.28
C TYR A 47 -8.37 7.78 9.80
N LEU A 48 -9.28 8.15 8.89
CA LEU A 48 -9.05 8.04 7.44
C LEU A 48 -7.94 8.99 6.98
N SER A 49 -7.86 10.20 7.54
CA SER A 49 -6.76 11.13 7.26
C SER A 49 -5.41 10.60 7.75
N ILE A 50 -5.37 10.01 8.95
CA ILE A 50 -4.17 9.33 9.48
C ILE A 50 -3.74 8.20 8.56
N LYS A 51 -4.69 7.37 8.09
CA LYS A 51 -4.39 6.31 7.12
C LYS A 51 -3.82 6.90 5.82
N GLY A 52 -4.45 7.94 5.27
CA GLY A 52 -3.99 8.58 4.04
C GLY A 52 -2.57 9.14 4.16
N LEU A 53 -2.27 9.83 5.27
CA LEU A 53 -0.92 10.33 5.54
C LEU A 53 0.10 9.20 5.65
N ARG A 54 -0.25 8.10 6.33
CA ARG A 54 0.65 6.95 6.48
C ARG A 54 0.96 6.30 5.13
N ASP A 55 -0.07 6.00 4.33
CA ASP A 55 0.09 5.37 3.01
C ASP A 55 0.91 6.28 2.08
N GLY A 56 0.62 7.58 2.06
CA GLY A 56 1.38 8.55 1.29
C GLY A 56 2.85 8.66 1.75
N THR A 57 3.09 8.63 3.06
CA THR A 57 4.45 8.67 3.61
C THR A 57 5.26 7.44 3.19
N PHE A 58 4.66 6.24 3.14
CA PHE A 58 5.34 5.06 2.60
C PHE A 58 5.74 5.25 1.13
N GLY A 59 4.85 5.80 0.30
CA GLY A 59 5.18 6.10 -1.10
C GLY A 59 6.35 7.08 -1.24
N LEU A 60 6.37 8.15 -0.45
CA LEU A 60 7.48 9.12 -0.46
C LEU A 60 8.79 8.48 0.02
N LEU A 61 8.73 7.72 1.11
CA LEU A 61 9.91 7.07 1.69
C LEU A 61 10.52 6.06 0.72
N GLY A 62 9.72 5.20 0.08
CA GLY A 62 10.25 4.24 -0.87
C GLY A 62 10.85 4.89 -2.13
N LEU A 63 10.23 5.95 -2.66
CA LEU A 63 10.86 6.74 -3.74
C LEU A 63 12.19 7.34 -3.30
N ALA A 64 12.27 7.87 -2.08
CA ALA A 64 13.50 8.44 -1.55
C ALA A 64 14.59 7.37 -1.34
N LEU A 65 14.24 6.21 -0.78
CA LEU A 65 15.16 5.10 -0.59
C LEU A 65 15.68 4.58 -1.94
N LEU A 66 14.78 4.35 -2.89
CA LEU A 66 15.15 3.87 -4.22
C LEU A 66 16.08 4.85 -4.96
N PHE A 67 15.79 6.15 -4.89
CA PHE A 67 16.53 7.17 -5.63
C PHE A 67 17.84 7.58 -4.97
N PHE A 68 17.86 7.76 -3.65
CA PHE A 68 19.01 8.31 -2.93
C PHE A 68 19.89 7.26 -2.24
N VAL A 69 19.37 6.05 -1.97
CA VAL A 69 20.09 5.02 -1.21
C VAL A 69 20.37 3.77 -2.08
N GLY A 70 19.39 3.35 -2.88
CA GLY A 70 19.52 2.29 -3.88
C GLY A 70 18.66 1.05 -3.63
N ALA A 71 18.71 0.12 -4.60
CA ALA A 71 17.78 -1.02 -4.69
C ALA A 71 17.71 -1.90 -3.44
N ARG A 72 18.84 -2.17 -2.76
CA ARG A 72 18.85 -3.03 -1.57
C ARG A 72 18.10 -2.41 -0.38
N ALA A 73 18.19 -1.08 -0.19
CA ALA A 73 17.43 -0.40 0.86
C ALA A 73 15.93 -0.43 0.54
N GLU A 74 15.58 -0.19 -0.72
CA GLU A 74 14.20 -0.28 -1.18
C GLU A 74 13.62 -1.70 -1.06
N ALA A 75 14.42 -2.73 -1.35
CA ALA A 75 14.01 -4.12 -1.21
C ALA A 75 13.61 -4.46 0.25
N TRP A 76 14.43 -4.03 1.22
CA TRP A 76 14.12 -4.19 2.64
C TRP A 76 12.89 -3.40 3.06
N PHE A 77 12.76 -2.18 2.56
CA PHE A 77 11.57 -1.36 2.80
C PHE A 77 10.31 -2.04 2.29
N MET A 78 10.30 -2.51 1.04
CA MET A 78 9.15 -3.23 0.49
C MET A 78 8.81 -4.51 1.23
N LEU A 79 9.82 -5.27 1.65
CA LEU A 79 9.60 -6.48 2.45
C LEU A 79 8.85 -6.14 3.76
N ALA A 80 9.23 -5.04 4.42
CA ALA A 80 8.53 -4.57 5.62
C ALA A 80 7.12 -4.03 5.28
N VAL A 81 6.99 -3.24 4.21
CA VAL A 81 5.71 -2.65 3.78
C VAL A 81 4.71 -3.72 3.36
N ALA A 82 5.14 -4.87 2.83
CA ALA A 82 4.24 -5.98 2.46
C ALA A 82 3.40 -6.50 3.64
N ILE A 83 3.84 -6.27 4.88
CA ILE A 83 3.04 -6.57 6.09
C ILE A 83 1.70 -5.81 6.06
N VAL A 84 1.68 -4.57 5.55
CA VAL A 84 0.48 -3.73 5.50
C VAL A 84 -0.64 -4.39 4.68
N PRO A 85 -0.49 -4.70 3.38
CA PRO A 85 -1.54 -5.35 2.59
C PRO A 85 -1.85 -6.79 3.07
N LEU A 86 -0.90 -7.50 3.69
CA LEU A 86 -1.20 -8.79 4.35
C LEU A 86 -2.16 -8.59 5.54
N CYS A 87 -1.90 -7.60 6.39
CA CYS A 87 -2.80 -7.25 7.49
C CYS A 87 -4.12 -6.69 6.98
N ASP A 88 -4.13 -5.89 5.91
CA ASP A 88 -5.34 -5.36 5.29
C ASP A 88 -6.24 -6.49 4.77
N THR A 89 -5.65 -7.54 4.20
CA THR A 89 -6.39 -8.77 3.83
C THR A 89 -7.15 -9.32 5.03
N LEU A 90 -6.49 -9.45 6.19
CA LEU A 90 -7.12 -9.94 7.42
C LEU A 90 -8.16 -8.97 7.97
N ILE A 91 -7.90 -7.66 7.90
CA ILE A 91 -8.82 -6.62 8.36
C ILE A 91 -10.12 -6.69 7.56
N VAL A 92 -10.05 -6.74 6.23
CA VAL A 92 -11.23 -6.84 5.37
C VAL A 92 -12.04 -8.09 5.69
N LEU A 93 -11.39 -9.25 5.82
CA LEU A 93 -12.07 -10.50 6.16
C LEU A 93 -12.75 -10.46 7.54
N ARG A 94 -12.12 -9.83 8.53
CA ARG A 94 -12.64 -9.73 9.90
C ARG A 94 -13.79 -8.73 10.05
N HIS A 95 -13.88 -7.74 9.16
CA HIS A 95 -14.87 -6.65 9.26
C HIS A 95 -15.97 -6.75 8.19
N GLY A 96 -16.23 -7.93 7.65
CA GLY A 96 -17.36 -8.19 6.76
C GLY A 96 -17.15 -7.75 5.31
N GLY A 97 -15.93 -7.38 4.92
CA GLY A 97 -15.59 -7.11 3.54
C GLY A 97 -15.57 -8.37 2.68
N THR A 98 -15.70 -8.20 1.36
CA THR A 98 -15.81 -9.35 0.44
C THR A 98 -14.47 -10.08 0.29
N LYS A 99 -14.52 -11.40 0.09
CA LYS A 99 -13.33 -12.21 -0.24
C LYS A 99 -12.65 -11.74 -1.53
N ALA A 100 -13.44 -11.25 -2.49
CA ALA A 100 -12.92 -10.69 -3.73
C ALA A 100 -12.02 -9.47 -3.48
N VAL A 101 -12.42 -8.56 -2.59
CA VAL A 101 -11.58 -7.42 -2.20
C VAL A 101 -10.39 -7.87 -1.38
N ALA A 102 -10.59 -8.73 -0.37
CA ALA A 102 -9.51 -9.20 0.49
C ALA A 102 -8.38 -9.89 -0.30
N PHE A 103 -8.73 -10.87 -1.14
CA PHE A 103 -7.72 -11.64 -1.88
C PHE A 103 -7.32 -10.99 -3.21
N GLY A 104 -8.27 -10.40 -3.94
CA GLY A 104 -8.03 -9.84 -5.26
C GLY A 104 -7.36 -8.47 -5.24
N ILE A 105 -7.49 -7.70 -4.16
CA ILE A 105 -6.83 -6.39 -4.01
C ILE A 105 -5.68 -6.50 -3.02
N HIS A 106 -5.96 -6.77 -1.75
CA HIS A 106 -4.94 -6.68 -0.70
C HIS A 106 -3.90 -7.79 -0.78
N PHE A 107 -4.32 -9.06 -0.76
CA PHE A 107 -3.37 -10.17 -0.82
C PHE A 107 -2.58 -10.18 -2.12
N ALA A 108 -3.24 -9.93 -3.25
CA ALA A 108 -2.58 -9.79 -4.55
C ALA A 108 -1.53 -8.68 -4.54
N THR A 109 -1.85 -7.51 -3.97
CA THR A 109 -0.89 -6.40 -3.81
C THR A 109 0.29 -6.82 -2.94
N ALA A 110 0.06 -7.50 -1.83
CA ALA A 110 1.13 -8.03 -0.97
C ALA A 110 2.08 -8.94 -1.77
N VAL A 111 1.54 -9.86 -2.58
CA VAL A 111 2.33 -10.75 -3.43
C VAL A 111 3.17 -9.96 -4.43
N VAL A 112 2.58 -8.95 -5.10
CA VAL A 112 3.31 -8.10 -6.06
C VAL A 112 4.42 -7.30 -5.38
N VAL A 113 4.19 -6.78 -4.18
CA VAL A 113 5.23 -6.09 -3.38
C VAL A 113 6.37 -7.05 -3.02
N LEU A 114 6.06 -8.27 -2.57
CA LEU A 114 7.07 -9.29 -2.23
C LEU A 114 7.89 -9.74 -3.45
N ILE A 115 7.24 -9.91 -4.61
CA ILE A 115 7.93 -10.19 -5.87
C ILE A 115 8.86 -9.02 -6.22
N THR A 116 8.40 -7.78 -6.07
CA THR A 116 9.22 -6.60 -6.36
C THR A 116 10.42 -6.50 -5.42
N ALA A 117 10.24 -6.76 -4.12
CA ALA A 117 11.33 -6.82 -3.16
C ALA A 117 12.37 -7.90 -3.54
N ALA A 118 11.92 -9.11 -3.90
CA ALA A 118 12.80 -10.18 -4.35
C ALA A 118 13.57 -9.79 -5.62
N LEU A 119 12.91 -9.16 -6.60
CA LEU A 119 13.56 -8.67 -7.81
C LEU A 119 14.61 -7.59 -7.50
N LEU A 120 14.33 -6.67 -6.57
CA LEU A 120 15.28 -5.63 -6.17
C LEU A 120 16.49 -6.20 -5.41
N PHE A 121 16.35 -7.30 -4.65
CA PHE A 121 17.49 -8.00 -4.06
C PHE A 121 18.39 -8.69 -5.10
N LEU A 122 17.86 -8.98 -6.28
CA LEU A 122 18.58 -9.62 -7.39
C LEU A 122 19.21 -8.60 -8.37
N VAL A 123 19.00 -7.30 -8.15
CA VAL A 123 19.69 -6.21 -8.87
C VAL A 123 21.10 -6.04 -8.30
#